data_AF-A0A4Y6QYX0-F1
#
_entry.id   AF-A0A4Y6QYX0-F1
#
_cell.length_a   1.000
_cell.length_b   1.000
_cell.length_c   1.000
_cell.angle_alpha   90.00
_cell.angle_beta   90.00
_cell.angle_gamma   90.00
#
_symmetry.space_group_name_H-M   'P 1'
#
loop_
_entity.id
_entity.type
_entity.pdbx_description
1 polymer ?
#
loop_
_entity_poly.entity_id
_entity_poly.type
_entity_poly.pdbx_seq_one_letter_code
_entity_poly.pdbx_strand_id
1 'polypeptide(L)'
;MGLKDNAHRLSREHLKMDKDGKAHKVPALITDLRGAVTPGRNSSGGGASGPPIPIDPDALDLLREIETEARRDYNEISGDYWADDLEALVLHLAGMDLTPEWDNYLAHVTLDFVDRITAMLWPVKPRRKLVGKVCPSCGWATYGEERKTCLSLGCWNDEGGMRAIGTWDIACGSCEAEWVGDQVGFLLVALDAPSGEVLTQAS
;
A
#
# COMPACT_ATOMS: atom_id res chain seq x y z
N MET A 1 0.18 7.05 16.31
CA MET A 1 -1.17 7.23 15.76
C MET A 1 -2.13 6.56 16.74
N GLY A 2 -3.17 7.24 17.21
CA GLY A 2 -4.04 6.72 18.29
C GLY A 2 -5.32 6.05 17.78
N LEU A 3 -6.01 5.32 18.66
CA LEU A 3 -7.29 4.64 18.36
C LEU A 3 -8.30 5.56 17.66
N LYS A 4 -8.48 6.80 18.16
CA LYS A 4 -9.41 7.78 17.57
C LYS A 4 -9.01 8.20 16.16
N ASP A 5 -7.72 8.34 15.87
CA ASP A 5 -7.23 8.69 14.54
C ASP A 5 -7.47 7.54 13.55
N ASN A 6 -7.22 6.30 13.97
CA ASN A 6 -7.45 5.11 13.18
C ASN A 6 -8.94 4.94 12.88
N ALA A 7 -9.80 5.04 13.91
CA ALA A 7 -11.25 4.95 13.77
C ALA A 7 -11.82 6.03 12.86
N HIS A 8 -11.28 7.26 12.92
CA HIS A 8 -11.65 8.31 11.99
C HIS A 8 -11.28 7.97 10.54
N ARG A 9 -10.07 7.45 10.27
CA ARG A 9 -9.70 7.04 8.91
C ARG A 9 -10.54 5.88 8.39
N LEU A 10 -10.88 4.93 9.25
CA LEU A 10 -11.68 3.77 8.91
C LEU A 10 -13.13 4.13 8.58
N SER A 11 -13.74 5.03 9.37
CA SER A 11 -15.20 5.26 9.36
C SER A 11 -15.63 6.65 8.90
N ARG A 12 -14.73 7.62 8.70
CA ARG A 12 -15.08 8.98 8.27
C ARG A 12 -14.30 9.45 7.04
N GLU A 13 -15.00 10.23 6.22
CA GLU A 13 -14.35 11.05 5.20
C GLU A 13 -13.38 12.02 5.89
N HIS A 14 -12.15 12.09 5.38
CA HIS A 14 -11.11 12.94 5.95
C HIS A 14 -10.38 13.72 4.86
N LEU A 15 -9.70 14.79 5.26
CA LEU A 15 -8.90 15.58 4.33
C LEU A 15 -7.49 15.00 4.26
N LYS A 16 -7.03 14.72 3.05
CA LYS A 16 -5.63 14.42 2.76
C LYS A 16 -5.05 15.59 1.97
N MET A 17 -3.85 16.02 2.35
CA MET A 17 -3.10 17.00 1.58
C MET A 17 -2.42 16.28 0.43
N ASP A 18 -2.61 16.79 -0.79
CA ASP A 18 -1.79 16.37 -1.92
C ASP A 18 -0.38 16.99 -1.85
N LYS A 19 0.48 16.60 -2.79
CA LYS A 19 1.87 17.07 -2.89
C LYS A 19 1.96 18.57 -3.21
N ASP A 20 0.89 19.15 -3.72
CA ASP A 20 0.79 20.58 -4.04
C ASP A 20 0.25 21.39 -2.84
N GLY A 21 0.06 20.74 -1.68
CA GLY A 21 -0.43 21.36 -0.45
C GLY A 21 -1.93 21.64 -0.47
N LYS A 22 -2.67 21.07 -1.44
CA LYS A 22 -4.11 21.23 -1.56
C LYS A 22 -4.82 20.08 -0.86
N ALA A 23 -5.77 20.45 0.00
CA ALA A 23 -6.62 19.49 0.68
C ALA A 23 -7.65 18.91 -0.30
N HIS A 24 -7.72 17.58 -0.39
CA HIS A 24 -8.81 16.87 -1.04
C HIS A 24 -9.48 15.93 -0.03
N LYS A 25 -10.78 15.73 -0.21
CA LYS A 25 -11.56 14.80 0.59
C LYS A 25 -11.31 13.38 0.09
N VAL A 26 -10.92 12.50 0.99
CA VAL A 26 -10.83 11.06 0.76
C VAL A 26 -11.94 10.36 1.54
N PRO A 27 -12.64 9.39 0.93
CA PRO A 27 -13.65 8.59 1.62
C PRO A 27 -13.07 7.83 2.83
N ALA A 28 -13.96 7.32 3.65
CA ALA A 28 -13.59 6.40 4.71
C ALA A 28 -13.07 5.08 4.12
N LEU A 29 -12.04 4.47 4.72
CA LEU A 29 -11.43 3.25 4.18
C LEU A 29 -12.43 2.08 4.06
N ILE A 30 -13.34 1.93 5.03
CA ILE A 30 -14.40 0.90 4.95
C ILE A 30 -15.37 1.20 3.79
N THR A 31 -15.63 2.48 3.49
CA THR A 31 -16.45 2.87 2.33
C THR A 31 -15.79 2.48 1.02
N ASP A 32 -14.48 2.74 0.88
CA ASP A 32 -13.72 2.37 -0.33
C ASP A 32 -13.62 0.85 -0.48
N LEU A 33 -13.40 0.13 0.63
CA LEU A 33 -13.41 -1.33 0.65
C LEU A 33 -14.76 -1.90 0.20
N ARG A 34 -15.89 -1.39 0.70
CA ARG A 34 -17.23 -1.77 0.23
C ARG A 34 -17.44 -1.42 -1.25
N GLY A 35 -16.84 -0.32 -1.70
CA GLY A 35 -16.82 0.07 -3.12
C GLY A 35 -16.19 -0.99 -4.01
N ALA A 36 -15.08 -1.59 -3.58
CA ALA A 36 -14.40 -2.69 -4.30
C ALA A 36 -15.24 -3.98 -4.39
N VAL A 37 -16.15 -4.20 -3.43
CA VAL A 37 -17.04 -5.36 -3.39
C VAL A 37 -18.32 -5.16 -4.23
N THR A 38 -18.68 -3.92 -4.57
CA THR A 38 -19.94 -3.62 -5.26
C THR A 38 -19.73 -3.51 -6.77
N PRO A 39 -20.40 -4.34 -7.60
CA PRO A 39 -20.35 -4.18 -9.05
C PRO A 39 -20.96 -2.83 -9.45
N GLY A 40 -20.15 -1.95 -10.06
CA GLY A 40 -20.67 -0.81 -10.83
C GLY A 40 -20.82 0.54 -10.12
N ARG A 41 -20.10 0.83 -9.03
CA ARG A 41 -20.17 2.16 -8.41
C ARG A 41 -19.28 3.20 -9.12
N ASN A 42 -19.72 3.60 -10.32
CA ASN A 42 -19.31 4.86 -10.93
C ASN A 42 -19.92 6.03 -10.13
N SER A 43 -19.09 6.78 -9.42
CA SER A 43 -19.34 8.19 -9.12
C SER A 43 -18.00 8.83 -8.74
N SER A 44 -17.31 9.53 -9.64
CA SER A 44 -17.75 10.85 -10.08
C SER A 44 -17.11 11.26 -11.42
N GLY A 45 -17.94 11.55 -12.44
CA GLY A 45 -17.58 12.39 -13.59
C GLY A 45 -17.44 11.68 -14.94
N GLY A 46 -18.49 11.77 -15.77
CA GLY A 46 -18.41 11.57 -17.22
C GLY A 46 -18.68 10.15 -17.70
N GLY A 47 -19.63 10.00 -18.61
CA GLY A 47 -20.16 8.71 -19.05
C GLY A 47 -19.14 7.82 -19.73
N ALA A 48 -18.99 6.59 -19.22
CA ALA A 48 -18.47 5.46 -19.97
C ALA A 48 -19.24 4.21 -19.52
N SER A 49 -20.07 3.67 -20.42
CA SER A 49 -20.73 2.37 -20.27
C SER A 49 -19.69 1.26 -20.47
N GLY A 50 -18.85 1.05 -19.46
CA GLY A 50 -17.94 -0.09 -19.38
C GLY A 50 -18.65 -1.33 -18.82
N PRO A 51 -18.16 -2.54 -19.13
CA PRO A 51 -18.68 -3.77 -18.53
C PRO A 51 -18.55 -3.72 -16.99
N PRO A 52 -19.49 -4.35 -16.25
CA PRO A 52 -19.48 -4.33 -14.80
C PRO A 52 -18.15 -4.87 -14.27
N ILE A 53 -17.53 -4.12 -13.36
CA ILE A 53 -16.30 -4.54 -12.68
C ILE A 53 -16.64 -5.79 -11.86
N PRO A 54 -15.88 -6.90 -12.02
CA PRO A 54 -16.06 -8.10 -11.19
C PRO A 54 -15.94 -7.76 -9.71
N ILE A 55 -16.77 -8.40 -8.87
CA ILE A 55 -16.62 -8.35 -7.42
C ILE A 55 -15.22 -8.86 -7.09
N ASP A 56 -14.44 -8.10 -6.34
CA ASP A 56 -13.17 -8.58 -5.79
C ASP A 56 -13.49 -9.48 -4.57
N PRO A 57 -13.30 -10.81 -4.68
CA PRO A 57 -13.60 -11.72 -3.58
C PRO A 57 -12.70 -11.47 -2.36
N ASP A 58 -11.45 -11.04 -2.58
CA ASP A 58 -10.50 -10.77 -1.50
C ASP A 58 -10.94 -9.53 -0.71
N ALA A 59 -11.58 -8.56 -1.39
CA ALA A 59 -12.20 -7.40 -0.74
C ALA A 59 -13.38 -7.77 0.17
N LEU A 60 -14.20 -8.74 -0.26
CA LEU A 60 -15.33 -9.22 0.54
C LEU A 60 -14.86 -10.00 1.76
N ASP A 61 -13.84 -10.84 1.59
CA ASP A 61 -13.29 -11.64 2.67
C ASP A 61 -12.60 -10.75 3.72
N LEU A 62 -11.78 -9.77 3.32
CA LEU A 62 -11.20 -8.82 4.27
C LEU A 62 -12.27 -8.04 5.04
N LEU A 63 -13.34 -7.59 4.36
CA LEU A 63 -14.42 -6.86 5.02
C LEU A 63 -15.09 -7.71 6.11
N ARG A 64 -15.30 -9.00 5.85
CA ARG A 64 -15.88 -9.95 6.81
C ARG A 64 -14.93 -10.26 7.97
N GLU A 65 -13.64 -10.39 7.70
CA GLU A 65 -12.62 -10.59 8.74
C GLU A 65 -12.62 -9.42 9.71
N ILE A 66 -12.50 -8.19 9.19
CA ILE A 66 -12.49 -6.97 10.01
C ILE A 66 -13.80 -6.85 10.82
N GLU A 67 -14.94 -7.12 10.19
CA GLU A 67 -16.23 -7.09 10.89
C GLU A 67 -16.31 -8.12 12.02
N THR A 68 -15.83 -9.33 11.78
CA THR A 68 -15.82 -10.41 12.78
C THR A 68 -14.91 -10.08 13.95
N GLU A 69 -13.71 -9.59 13.66
CA GLU A 69 -12.72 -9.19 14.67
C GLU A 69 -13.25 -8.03 15.53
N ALA A 70 -13.76 -6.95 14.91
CA ALA A 70 -14.30 -5.80 15.64
C ALA A 70 -15.51 -6.18 16.53
N ARG A 71 -16.40 -7.04 16.03
CA ARG A 71 -17.57 -7.50 16.80
C ARG A 71 -17.17 -8.40 17.97
N ARG A 72 -16.18 -9.27 17.77
CA ARG A 72 -15.62 -10.10 18.84
C ARG A 72 -15.05 -9.22 19.95
N ASP A 73 -14.22 -8.25 19.59
CA ASP A 73 -13.55 -7.38 20.55
C ASP A 73 -14.58 -6.51 21.31
N TYR A 74 -15.61 -6.00 20.63
CA TYR A 74 -16.72 -5.32 21.30
C TYR A 74 -17.48 -6.22 22.27
N ASN A 75 -17.78 -7.47 21.87
CA ASN A 75 -18.46 -8.41 22.75
C ASN A 75 -17.64 -8.76 23.98
N GLU A 76 -16.31 -8.85 23.85
CA GLU A 76 -15.41 -9.10 24.98
C GLU A 76 -15.36 -7.92 25.96
N ILE A 77 -15.39 -6.69 25.45
CA ILE A 77 -15.35 -5.47 26.29
C ILE A 77 -16.71 -5.20 26.96
N SER A 78 -17.80 -5.29 26.20
CA SER A 78 -19.13 -4.85 26.64
C SER A 78 -19.98 -5.98 27.22
N GLY A 79 -19.72 -7.23 26.84
CA GLY A 79 -20.61 -8.37 27.07
C GLY A 79 -21.84 -8.40 26.15
N ASP A 80 -22.02 -7.40 25.28
CA ASP A 80 -23.20 -7.21 24.45
C ASP A 80 -22.95 -7.52 22.97
N TYR A 81 -24.04 -7.65 22.22
CA TYR A 81 -23.99 -7.78 20.76
C TYR A 81 -24.25 -6.43 20.09
N TRP A 82 -23.36 -6.03 19.18
CA TRP A 82 -23.56 -4.85 18.36
C TRP A 82 -24.45 -5.17 17.15
N ALA A 83 -25.47 -4.36 16.86
CA ALA A 83 -26.38 -4.63 15.75
C ALA A 83 -26.13 -3.76 14.50
N ASP A 84 -25.49 -2.60 14.66
CA ASP A 84 -25.28 -1.64 13.57
C ASP A 84 -24.10 -2.03 12.66
N ASP A 85 -23.78 -1.14 11.71
CA ASP A 85 -22.69 -1.32 10.76
C ASP A 85 -21.29 -1.22 11.41
N LEU A 86 -20.30 -1.65 10.65
CA LEU A 86 -18.91 -1.71 11.07
C LEU A 86 -18.35 -0.30 11.32
N GLU A 87 -18.76 0.67 10.51
CA GLU A 87 -18.35 2.06 10.61
C GLU A 87 -18.76 2.67 11.97
N ALA A 88 -20.01 2.45 12.38
CA ALA A 88 -20.53 2.84 13.68
C ALA A 88 -19.87 2.08 14.82
N LEU A 89 -19.61 0.78 14.66
CA LEU A 89 -18.92 -0.05 15.65
C LEU A 89 -17.52 0.48 15.97
N VAL A 90 -16.72 0.74 14.95
CA VAL A 90 -15.34 1.23 15.12
C VAL A 90 -15.32 2.62 15.77
N LEU A 91 -16.27 3.50 15.41
CA LEU A 91 -16.41 4.81 16.06
C LEU A 91 -16.88 4.68 17.51
N HIS A 92 -17.76 3.73 17.80
CA HIS A 92 -18.24 3.47 19.15
C HIS A 92 -17.10 2.99 20.04
N LEU A 93 -16.34 1.98 19.60
CA LEU A 93 -15.15 1.47 20.31
C LEU A 93 -14.16 2.60 20.64
N ALA A 94 -13.89 3.50 19.69
CA ALA A 94 -13.00 4.64 19.92
C ALA A 94 -13.58 5.74 20.84
N GLY A 95 -14.89 5.71 21.11
CA GLY A 95 -15.60 6.63 21.99
C GLY A 95 -15.89 6.08 23.38
N MET A 96 -15.64 4.77 23.62
CA MET A 96 -15.83 4.13 24.92
C MET A 96 -14.80 4.62 25.94
N ASP A 97 -15.18 4.59 27.22
CA ASP A 97 -14.25 4.81 28.33
C ASP A 97 -13.52 3.51 28.62
N LEU A 98 -12.37 3.34 27.97
CA LEU A 98 -11.59 2.10 27.98
C LEU A 98 -10.50 2.15 29.04
N THR A 99 -10.16 0.98 29.58
CA THR A 99 -8.90 0.84 30.33
C THR A 99 -7.70 1.10 29.40
N PRO A 100 -6.54 1.54 29.92
CA PRO A 100 -5.36 1.78 29.10
C PRO A 100 -4.87 0.56 28.29
N GLU A 101 -5.10 -0.64 28.80
CA GLU A 101 -4.78 -1.90 28.11
C GLU A 101 -5.63 -2.08 26.86
N TRP A 102 -6.96 -1.94 27.01
CA TRP A 102 -7.90 -2.01 25.89
C TRP A 102 -7.71 -0.88 24.87
N ASP A 103 -7.44 0.34 25.31
CA ASP A 103 -7.17 1.47 24.40
C ASP A 103 -5.94 1.21 23.53
N ASN A 104 -4.85 0.69 24.12
CA ASN A 104 -3.63 0.36 23.40
C ASN A 104 -3.84 -0.83 22.44
N TYR A 105 -4.47 -1.91 22.92
CA TYR A 105 -4.80 -3.07 22.08
C TYR A 105 -5.66 -2.65 20.88
N LEU A 106 -6.74 -1.90 21.09
CA LEU A 106 -7.61 -1.45 20.00
C LEU A 106 -6.90 -0.46 19.07
N ALA A 107 -5.98 0.37 19.58
CA ALA A 107 -5.15 1.21 18.72
C ALA A 107 -4.29 0.37 17.76
N HIS A 108 -3.73 -0.74 18.21
CA HIS A 108 -2.99 -1.67 17.36
C HIS A 108 -3.89 -2.42 16.36
N VAL A 109 -5.03 -2.94 16.82
CA VAL A 109 -5.99 -3.64 15.95
C VAL A 109 -6.52 -2.72 14.86
N THR A 110 -6.94 -1.51 15.21
CA THR A 110 -7.44 -0.55 14.22
C THR A 110 -6.36 -0.04 13.27
N LEU A 111 -5.08 -0.02 13.69
CA LEU A 111 -3.97 0.26 12.78
C LEU A 111 -3.76 -0.89 11.79
N ASP A 112 -3.82 -2.15 12.25
CA ASP A 112 -3.76 -3.33 11.38
C ASP A 112 -4.87 -3.32 10.33
N PHE A 113 -6.11 -2.98 10.72
CA PHE A 113 -7.22 -2.81 9.78
C PHE A 113 -6.91 -1.75 8.72
N VAL A 114 -6.39 -0.60 9.13
CA VAL A 114 -5.98 0.47 8.20
C VAL A 114 -4.94 -0.05 7.22
N ASP A 115 -3.92 -0.76 7.69
CA ASP A 115 -2.82 -1.25 6.87
C ASP A 115 -3.28 -2.33 5.88
N ARG A 116 -4.10 -3.29 6.33
CA ARG A 116 -4.68 -4.35 5.48
C ARG A 116 -5.56 -3.76 4.39
N ILE A 117 -6.45 -2.83 4.73
CA ILE A 117 -7.33 -2.17 3.74
C ILE A 117 -6.48 -1.36 2.74
N THR A 118 -5.50 -0.60 3.24
CA THR A 118 -4.63 0.23 2.40
C THR A 118 -3.82 -0.65 1.43
N ALA A 119 -3.25 -1.76 1.91
CA ALA A 119 -2.46 -2.67 1.09
C ALA A 119 -3.28 -3.33 -0.02
N MET A 120 -4.56 -3.62 0.23
CA MET A 120 -5.46 -4.14 -0.79
C MET A 120 -5.90 -3.08 -1.80
N LEU A 121 -6.37 -1.92 -1.32
CA LEU A 121 -6.90 -0.88 -2.20
C LEU A 121 -5.80 -0.21 -3.03
N TRP A 122 -4.62 -0.06 -2.44
CA TRP A 122 -3.47 0.60 -3.04
C TRP A 122 -2.20 -0.23 -2.84
N PRO A 123 -2.09 -1.38 -3.53
CA PRO A 123 -0.90 -2.22 -3.43
C PRO A 123 0.30 -1.40 -3.92
N VAL A 124 1.32 -1.27 -3.07
CA VAL A 124 2.57 -0.61 -3.43
C VAL A 124 3.15 -1.34 -4.63
N LYS A 125 3.24 -0.65 -5.77
CA LYS A 125 3.76 -1.27 -6.99
C LYS A 125 5.19 -1.74 -6.73
N PRO A 126 5.52 -2.99 -7.10
CA PRO A 126 6.85 -3.52 -6.86
C PRO A 126 7.89 -2.71 -7.63
N ARG A 127 9.10 -2.64 -7.07
CA ARG A 127 10.26 -2.04 -7.75
C ARG A 127 10.41 -2.65 -9.14
N ARG A 128 10.63 -1.82 -10.16
CA ARG A 128 10.81 -2.28 -11.54
C ARG A 128 12.16 -2.98 -11.67
N LYS A 129 12.15 -4.26 -12.06
CA LYS A 129 13.39 -5.02 -12.32
C LYS A 129 14.09 -4.47 -13.56
N LEU A 130 15.38 -4.19 -13.46
CA LEU A 130 16.22 -3.78 -14.59
C LEU A 130 16.86 -5.04 -15.21
N VAL A 131 16.04 -5.81 -15.94
CA VAL A 131 16.41 -7.13 -16.47
C VAL A 131 17.59 -7.01 -17.45
N GLY A 132 18.59 -7.87 -17.28
CA GLY A 132 19.78 -7.92 -18.14
C GLY A 132 20.79 -6.79 -17.90
N LYS A 133 20.52 -5.86 -16.97
CA LYS A 133 21.45 -4.79 -16.61
C LYS A 133 22.45 -5.26 -15.56
N VAL A 134 23.73 -5.01 -15.83
CA VAL A 134 24.84 -5.38 -14.96
C VAL A 134 25.00 -4.32 -13.87
N CYS A 135 25.11 -4.75 -12.61
CA CYS A 135 25.44 -3.85 -11.52
C CYS A 135 26.85 -3.27 -11.71
N PRO A 136 27.04 -1.94 -11.70
CA PRO A 136 28.36 -1.35 -11.87
C PRO A 136 29.27 -1.55 -10.64
N SER A 137 28.70 -1.77 -9.45
CA SER A 137 29.47 -2.00 -8.23
C SER A 137 30.03 -3.41 -8.12
N CYS A 138 29.23 -4.44 -8.45
CA CYS A 138 29.66 -5.84 -8.30
C CYS A 138 29.91 -6.56 -9.63
N GLY A 139 29.38 -6.08 -10.75
CA GLY A 139 29.51 -6.73 -12.06
C GLY A 139 28.47 -7.83 -12.35
N TRP A 140 27.49 -8.04 -11.48
CA TRP A 140 26.49 -9.11 -11.63
C TRP A 140 25.18 -8.57 -12.21
N ALA A 141 24.59 -9.26 -13.18
CA ALA A 141 23.23 -8.98 -13.69
C ALA A 141 22.14 -9.78 -12.95
N THR A 142 22.51 -10.92 -12.37
CA THR A 142 21.63 -11.78 -11.58
C THR A 142 22.34 -12.30 -10.33
N TYR A 143 21.60 -12.62 -9.26
CA TYR A 143 22.16 -13.12 -7.99
C TYR A 143 21.28 -14.20 -7.34
N GLY A 144 21.87 -14.92 -6.38
CA GLY A 144 21.23 -16.01 -5.64
C GLY A 144 20.96 -17.27 -6.46
N GLU A 145 20.54 -18.34 -5.79
CA GLU A 145 20.24 -19.64 -6.40
C GLU A 145 19.10 -19.55 -7.44
N GLU A 146 18.12 -18.66 -7.19
CA GLU A 146 16.99 -18.41 -8.08
C GLU A 146 17.32 -17.46 -9.25
N ARG A 147 18.58 -17.02 -9.41
CA ARG A 147 19.03 -16.09 -10.47
C ARG A 147 18.16 -14.83 -10.58
N LYS A 148 17.84 -14.21 -9.44
CA LYS A 148 17.05 -12.97 -9.38
C LYS A 148 17.79 -11.82 -10.06
N THR A 149 17.07 -10.91 -10.71
CA THR A 149 17.66 -9.68 -11.29
C THR A 149 18.36 -8.86 -10.22
N CYS A 150 19.63 -8.51 -10.43
CA CYS A 150 20.42 -7.75 -9.46
C CYS A 150 19.86 -6.34 -9.21
N LEU A 151 19.56 -5.60 -10.29
CA LEU A 151 19.19 -4.20 -10.18
C LEU A 151 17.67 -4.02 -10.17
N SER A 152 17.18 -3.18 -9.24
CA SER A 152 15.78 -2.82 -9.13
C SER A 152 15.59 -1.31 -8.96
N LEU A 153 14.63 -0.74 -9.67
CA LEU A 153 14.29 0.68 -9.70
C LEU A 153 13.04 0.97 -8.86
N GLY A 154 13.17 1.81 -7.85
CA GLY A 154 12.11 2.42 -7.07
C GLY A 154 11.62 3.70 -7.74
N CYS A 155 10.62 3.59 -8.61
CA CYS A 155 10.02 4.74 -9.31
C CYS A 155 8.54 4.95 -8.99
N TRP A 156 7.95 4.13 -8.13
CA TRP A 156 6.56 4.25 -7.69
C TRP A 156 6.47 4.96 -6.35
N ASN A 157 5.40 5.72 -6.15
CA ASN A 157 5.01 6.23 -4.85
C ASN A 157 3.96 5.30 -4.21
N ASP A 158 3.61 5.57 -2.96
CA ASP A 158 2.68 4.75 -2.17
C ASP A 158 1.24 4.74 -2.73
N GLU A 159 0.92 5.67 -3.63
CA GLU A 159 -0.37 5.76 -4.33
C GLU A 159 -0.32 5.06 -5.71
N GLY A 160 0.75 4.33 -6.02
CA GLY A 160 0.94 3.62 -7.29
C GLY A 160 1.24 4.54 -8.48
N GLY A 161 1.37 5.84 -8.26
CA GLY A 161 1.81 6.83 -9.24
C GLY A 161 3.33 6.86 -9.40
N MET A 162 3.82 7.41 -10.50
CA MET A 162 5.26 7.55 -10.72
C MET A 162 5.82 8.69 -9.84
N ARG A 163 6.95 8.45 -9.17
CA ARG A 163 7.73 9.49 -8.45
C ARG A 163 8.36 10.45 -9.45
N ALA A 164 8.70 11.67 -9.02
CA ALA A 164 9.51 12.56 -9.84
C ALA A 164 10.88 11.93 -10.11
N ILE A 165 11.42 12.08 -11.32
CA ILE A 165 12.65 11.41 -11.77
C ILE A 165 13.82 11.63 -10.79
N GLY A 166 14.00 12.86 -10.30
CA GLY A 166 15.04 13.21 -9.31
C GLY A 166 14.81 12.65 -7.90
N THR A 167 13.78 11.85 -7.69
CA THR A 167 13.52 11.14 -6.43
C THR A 167 13.55 9.63 -6.61
N TRP A 168 13.86 9.12 -7.80
CA TRP A 168 13.99 7.69 -8.00
C TRP A 168 15.21 7.15 -7.25
N ASP A 169 15.20 5.85 -7.01
CA ASP A 169 16.32 5.15 -6.43
C ASP A 169 16.53 3.78 -7.14
N ILE A 170 17.78 3.36 -7.27
CA ILE A 170 18.17 2.04 -7.77
C ILE A 170 18.89 1.32 -6.65
N ALA A 171 18.59 0.03 -6.45
CA ALA A 171 19.26 -0.81 -5.47
C ALA A 171 19.72 -2.12 -6.11
N CYS A 172 20.90 -2.60 -5.70
CA CYS A 172 21.43 -3.91 -6.07
C CYS A 172 21.13 -4.95 -4.98
N GLY A 173 20.37 -5.98 -5.31
CA GLY A 173 20.08 -7.07 -4.36
C GLY A 173 21.27 -7.99 -4.06
N SER A 174 22.38 -7.90 -4.81
CA SER A 174 23.55 -8.76 -4.62
C SER A 174 24.61 -8.15 -3.70
N CYS A 175 24.86 -6.84 -3.82
CA CYS A 175 25.93 -6.15 -3.11
C CYS A 175 25.44 -4.96 -2.29
N GLU A 176 24.11 -4.77 -2.23
CA GLU A 176 23.43 -3.74 -1.44
C GLU A 176 23.82 -2.30 -1.82
N ALA A 177 24.47 -2.11 -2.97
CA ALA A 177 24.75 -0.78 -3.49
C ALA A 177 23.44 -0.06 -3.87
N GLU A 178 23.36 1.22 -3.49
CA GLU A 178 22.21 2.09 -3.73
C GLU A 178 22.62 3.36 -4.47
N TRP A 179 21.74 3.83 -5.35
CA TRP A 179 21.87 5.08 -6.08
C TRP A 179 20.56 5.86 -5.94
N VAL A 180 20.63 7.12 -5.55
CA VAL A 180 19.46 7.94 -5.25
C VAL A 180 19.47 9.26 -6.02
N GLY A 181 18.26 9.74 -6.34
CA GLY A 181 18.03 11.03 -6.97
C GLY A 181 18.77 11.21 -8.28
N ASP A 182 19.56 12.27 -8.40
CA ASP A 182 20.24 12.63 -9.65
C ASP A 182 21.22 11.55 -10.15
N GLN A 183 21.75 10.72 -9.25
CA GLN A 183 22.63 9.59 -9.61
C GLN A 183 21.92 8.56 -10.48
N VAL A 184 20.59 8.42 -10.31
CA VAL A 184 19.79 7.44 -11.05
C VAL A 184 19.72 7.79 -12.53
N GLY A 185 19.59 9.08 -12.88
CA GLY A 185 19.55 9.51 -14.27
C GLY A 185 20.83 9.13 -15.03
N PHE A 186 21.99 9.43 -14.44
CA PHE A 186 23.29 9.04 -14.99
C PHE A 186 23.46 7.53 -15.08
N LEU A 187 23.04 6.80 -14.04
CA LEU A 187 23.14 5.35 -14.01
C LEU A 187 22.29 4.69 -15.08
N LEU A 188 21.03 5.12 -15.27
CA LEU A 188 20.17 4.56 -16.32
C LEU A 188 20.77 4.77 -17.71
N VAL A 189 21.33 5.95 -17.99
CA VAL A 189 22.04 6.22 -19.25
C VAL A 189 23.26 5.31 -19.41
N ALA A 190 24.06 5.14 -18.36
CA ALA A 190 25.23 4.26 -18.39
C ALA A 190 24.86 2.78 -18.61
N LEU A 191 23.74 2.34 -18.03
CA LEU A 191 23.24 0.97 -18.20
C LEU A 191 22.64 0.72 -19.59
N ASP A 192 22.16 1.75 -20.28
CA ASP A 192 21.61 1.67 -21.64
C ASP A 192 22.67 1.88 -22.74
N ALA A 193 23.88 2.29 -22.38
CA ALA A 193 24.99 2.35 -23.32
C ALA A 193 25.31 0.94 -23.86
N PRO A 194 25.54 0.79 -25.18
CA PRO A 194 25.92 -0.50 -25.77
C PRO A 194 27.22 -0.96 -25.11
N SER A 195 27.14 -2.08 -24.40
CA SER A 195 28.27 -2.66 -23.70
C SER A 195 29.30 -3.14 -24.73
N GLY A 196 30.44 -2.48 -24.83
CA GLY A 196 31.63 -3.11 -25.41
C GLY A 196 31.94 -4.37 -24.58
N GLU A 197 32.04 -5.51 -25.27
CA GLU A 197 32.41 -6.86 -24.82
C GLU A 197 32.62 -7.05 -23.30
N VAL A 198 31.64 -7.66 -22.63
CA VAL A 198 31.82 -8.20 -21.28
C VAL A 198 32.31 -9.63 -21.38
N LEU A 199 33.60 -9.82 -21.04
CA LEU A 199 34.24 -11.11 -20.83
C LEU A 199 33.46 -11.92 -19.79
N THR A 200 32.89 -13.04 -20.22
CA THR A 200 32.35 -14.07 -19.34
C THR A 200 33.53 -14.77 -18.65
N GLN A 201 33.81 -14.41 -17.40
CA GLN A 201 34.68 -15.25 -16.56
C GLN A 201 33.84 -16.42 -16.04
N ALA A 202 34.15 -17.60 -16.58
CA ALA A 202 33.74 -18.88 -16.03
C ALA A 202 34.53 -19.16 -14.75
N SER A 203 33.85 -19.62 -13.71
CA SER A 203 34.43 -20.39 -12.61
C SER A 203 33.42 -21.45 -12.20
#